data_AF-A0A182J5N0-F1
#
_entry.id   AF-A0A182J5N0-F1
#
_cell.length_a   1.000
_cell.length_b   1.000
_cell.length_c   1.000
_cell.angle_alpha   90.00
_cell.angle_beta   90.00
_cell.angle_gamma   90.00
#
_symmetry.space_group_name_H-M   'P 1'
#
loop_
_entity.id
_entity.type
_entity.pdbx_description
1 polymer ?
#
loop_
_entity_poly.entity_id
_entity_poly.type
_entity_poly.pdbx_seq_one_letter_code
_entity_poly.pdbx_strand_id
1 'polypeptide(L)'
;MAESIPFSKQLRIATRDIHNVSDALVNAKLAFALYDSRVWAEGLLIFYDVFKHLEQRVPHDFLPPELHRTAQFEQDLQFYLGAGWKEQHTPKPEVRAYLEHLHRIEGENANLLLAYVYHLYMGLLSGGQILQKRRALGQRMNLLRRAGASHEGAALTTFEDQSIFELKQRLRKVVDEFGARLDDETRQRMLDESRKVFELNNTIIRTVQGVERANIRIIKYIAVAIMAFLVMQYLVRSGKIL
;
A
#
# COMPACT_ATOMS: atom_id res chain seq x y z
N MET A 1 -39.98 7.76 0.95
CA MET A 1 -39.11 6.83 0.21
C MET A 1 -37.97 6.48 1.14
N ALA A 2 -37.70 5.19 1.40
CA ALA A 2 -36.54 4.82 2.20
C ALA A 2 -35.29 5.32 1.47
N GLU A 3 -34.45 6.10 2.14
CA GLU A 3 -33.23 6.65 1.56
C GLU A 3 -32.34 5.46 1.15
N SER A 4 -32.15 5.25 -0.16
CA SER A 4 -31.30 4.17 -0.66
C SER A 4 -29.88 4.38 -0.12
N ILE A 5 -29.27 3.33 0.42
CA ILE A 5 -27.92 3.39 0.97
C ILE A 5 -26.96 3.95 -0.10
N PRO A 6 -26.13 4.98 0.21
CA PRO A 6 -25.19 5.57 -0.76
C PRO A 6 -24.28 4.50 -1.38
N PHE A 7 -23.95 4.65 -2.65
CA PHE A 7 -23.25 3.60 -3.40
C PHE A 7 -21.86 3.31 -2.82
N SER A 8 -21.13 4.33 -2.38
CA SER A 8 -19.85 4.18 -1.68
C SER A 8 -19.97 3.32 -0.41
N LYS A 9 -21.10 3.39 0.30
CA LYS A 9 -21.40 2.53 1.46
C LYS A 9 -21.72 1.10 1.01
N GLN A 10 -22.39 0.90 -0.11
CA GLN A 10 -22.60 -0.44 -0.70
C GLN A 10 -21.27 -1.09 -1.08
N LEU A 11 -20.36 -0.36 -1.76
CA LEU A 11 -19.02 -0.83 -2.11
C LEU A 11 -18.25 -1.30 -0.87
N ARG A 12 -18.27 -0.50 0.21
CA ARG A 12 -17.62 -0.84 1.48
C ARG A 12 -18.23 -2.06 2.16
N ILE A 13 -19.54 -2.22 2.12
CA ILE A 13 -20.21 -3.41 2.69
C ILE A 13 -19.82 -4.66 1.92
N ALA A 14 -19.82 -4.59 0.58
CA ALA A 14 -19.51 -5.71 -0.29
C ALA A 14 -18.07 -6.24 -0.14
N THR A 15 -17.14 -5.40 0.32
CA THR A 15 -15.71 -5.74 0.44
C THR A 15 -15.21 -5.93 1.87
N ARG A 16 -16.08 -5.82 2.89
CA ARG A 16 -15.66 -5.84 4.30
C ARG A 16 -14.81 -7.06 4.66
N ASP A 17 -15.23 -8.25 4.24
CA ASP A 17 -14.58 -9.49 4.68
C ASP A 17 -13.22 -9.68 4.00
N ILE A 18 -13.13 -9.36 2.70
CA ILE A 18 -11.85 -9.42 1.96
C ILE A 18 -10.91 -8.27 2.33
N HIS A 19 -11.44 -7.11 2.74
CA HIS A 19 -10.65 -6.02 3.31
C HIS A 19 -9.91 -6.48 4.57
N ASN A 20 -10.56 -7.23 5.47
CA ASN A 20 -9.92 -7.76 6.68
C ASN A 20 -8.75 -8.70 6.35
N VAL A 21 -8.88 -9.54 5.32
CA VAL A 21 -7.78 -10.39 4.83
C VAL A 21 -6.61 -9.53 4.34
N SER A 22 -6.93 -8.46 3.62
CA SER A 22 -5.94 -7.53 3.08
C SER A 22 -5.19 -6.79 4.20
N ASP A 23 -5.91 -6.33 5.23
CA ASP A 23 -5.33 -5.72 6.42
C ASP A 23 -4.37 -6.68 7.15
N ALA A 24 -4.74 -7.95 7.29
CA ALA A 24 -3.88 -8.96 7.91
C ALA A 24 -2.58 -9.16 7.11
N LEU A 25 -2.67 -9.28 5.77
CA LEU A 25 -1.51 -9.42 4.88
C LEU A 25 -0.59 -8.19 4.96
N VAL A 26 -1.16 -6.99 4.87
CA VAL A 26 -0.41 -5.73 4.93
C VAL A 26 0.28 -5.57 6.28
N ASN A 27 -0.41 -5.84 7.39
CA ASN A 27 0.19 -5.74 8.72
C ASN A 27 1.34 -6.76 8.91
N ALA A 28 1.20 -7.98 8.37
CA ALA A 28 2.27 -8.97 8.40
C ALA A 28 3.51 -8.50 7.62
N LYS A 29 3.34 -7.91 6.43
CA LYS A 29 4.45 -7.33 5.65
C LYS A 29 5.04 -6.08 6.31
N LEU A 30 4.21 -5.25 6.93
CA LEU A 30 4.62 -4.01 7.59
C LEU A 30 5.64 -4.25 8.70
N ALA A 31 5.47 -5.32 9.49
CA ALA A 31 6.41 -5.68 10.56
C ALA A 31 7.87 -5.72 10.07
N PHE A 32 8.09 -6.17 8.83
CA PHE A 32 9.40 -6.20 8.19
C PHE A 32 9.78 -4.87 7.53
N ALA A 33 8.82 -4.20 6.91
CA ALA A 33 9.02 -2.90 6.26
C ALA A 33 9.49 -1.80 7.23
N LEU A 34 9.17 -1.91 8.53
CA LEU A 34 9.67 -1.01 9.58
C LEU A 34 11.20 -1.05 9.71
N TYR A 35 11.83 -2.19 9.40
CA TYR A 35 13.26 -2.42 9.60
C TYR A 35 14.05 -2.54 8.29
N ASP A 36 13.39 -2.73 7.14
CA ASP A 36 14.03 -2.79 5.83
C ASP A 36 13.33 -1.86 4.82
N SER A 37 14.02 -0.78 4.44
CA SER A 37 13.53 0.17 3.43
C SER A 37 13.26 -0.49 2.07
N ARG A 38 13.92 -1.61 1.73
CA ARG A 38 13.69 -2.31 0.47
C ARG A 38 12.34 -3.01 0.44
N VAL A 39 11.90 -3.57 1.57
CA VAL A 39 10.56 -4.18 1.68
C VAL A 39 9.48 -3.13 1.50
N TRP A 40 9.72 -1.92 1.99
CA TRP A 40 8.83 -0.78 1.75
C TRP A 40 8.82 -0.34 0.30
N ALA A 41 10.01 -0.15 -0.31
CA ALA A 41 10.14 0.22 -1.71
C ALA A 41 9.45 -0.79 -2.63
N GLU A 42 9.62 -2.08 -2.36
CA GLU A 42 8.94 -3.16 -3.07
C GLU A 42 7.41 -3.06 -2.93
N GLY A 43 6.92 -2.73 -1.74
CA GLY A 43 5.50 -2.46 -1.49
C GLY A 43 4.98 -1.26 -2.27
N LEU A 44 5.77 -0.20 -2.44
CA LEU A 44 5.42 0.94 -3.31
C LEU A 44 5.41 0.53 -4.78
N LEU A 45 6.45 -0.21 -5.21
CA LEU A 45 6.68 -0.56 -6.61
C LEU A 45 5.56 -1.40 -7.20
N ILE A 46 5.00 -2.36 -6.44
CA ILE A 46 3.90 -3.21 -6.91
C ILE A 46 2.60 -2.44 -7.16
N PHE A 47 2.42 -1.25 -6.57
CA PHE A 47 1.24 -0.41 -6.78
C PHE A 47 1.49 0.74 -7.77
N TYR A 48 2.75 1.10 -8.04
CA TYR A 48 3.11 2.22 -8.91
C TYR A 48 2.41 2.17 -10.27
N ASP A 49 2.55 1.05 -11.00
CA ASP A 49 1.97 0.96 -12.35
C ASP A 49 0.44 0.94 -12.32
N VAL A 50 -0.17 0.42 -11.25
CA VAL A 50 -1.63 0.38 -11.07
C VAL A 50 -2.18 1.79 -10.90
N PHE A 51 -1.59 2.59 -10.00
CA PHE A 51 -1.98 4.00 -9.82
C PHE A 51 -1.74 4.82 -11.09
N LYS A 52 -0.57 4.65 -11.71
CA LYS A 52 -0.23 5.31 -12.97
C LYS A 52 -1.22 4.99 -14.09
N HIS A 53 -1.62 3.73 -14.21
CA HIS A 53 -2.63 3.32 -15.18
C HIS A 53 -3.96 4.03 -14.90
N LEU A 54 -4.45 4.03 -13.66
CA LEU A 54 -5.72 4.71 -13.33
C LEU A 54 -5.66 6.21 -13.60
N GLU A 55 -4.57 6.88 -13.26
CA GLU A 55 -4.39 8.32 -13.52
C GLU A 55 -4.36 8.67 -15.01
N GLN A 56 -3.89 7.76 -15.87
CA GLN A 56 -3.83 7.96 -17.32
C GLN A 56 -5.16 7.65 -18.03
N ARG A 57 -6.00 6.81 -17.42
CA ARG A 57 -7.17 6.20 -18.08
C ARG A 57 -8.50 6.71 -17.53
N VAL A 58 -8.54 7.12 -16.27
CA VAL A 58 -9.75 7.61 -15.62
C VAL A 58 -9.89 9.12 -15.81
N PRO A 59 -11.03 9.62 -16.31
CA PRO A 59 -11.28 11.06 -16.45
C PRO A 59 -11.16 11.83 -15.12
N HIS A 60 -10.74 13.09 -15.18
CA HIS A 60 -10.55 13.94 -14.00
C HIS A 60 -11.83 14.14 -13.17
N ASP A 61 -13.02 14.03 -13.77
CA ASP A 61 -14.30 14.08 -13.06
C ASP A 61 -14.46 12.92 -12.05
N PHE A 62 -13.80 11.79 -12.33
CA PHE A 62 -13.81 10.59 -11.50
C PHE A 62 -12.54 10.42 -10.66
N LEU A 63 -11.40 10.91 -11.16
CA LEU A 63 -10.12 10.93 -10.48
C LEU A 63 -9.47 12.33 -10.59
N PRO A 64 -9.87 13.27 -9.72
CA PRO A 64 -9.35 14.64 -9.73
C PRO A 64 -7.81 14.71 -9.60
N PRO A 65 -7.13 15.65 -10.28
CA PRO A 65 -5.67 15.76 -10.28
C PRO A 65 -5.03 15.89 -8.89
N GLU A 66 -5.71 16.48 -7.91
CA GLU A 66 -5.23 16.56 -6.53
C GLU A 66 -5.04 15.19 -5.86
N LEU A 67 -5.78 14.18 -6.32
CA LEU A 67 -5.64 12.81 -5.83
C LEU A 67 -4.48 12.11 -6.53
N HIS A 68 -4.03 12.54 -7.71
CA HIS A 68 -2.94 11.88 -8.45
C HIS A 68 -1.70 11.74 -7.57
N ARG A 69 -1.06 10.57 -7.66
CA ARG A 69 0.06 10.12 -6.83
C ARG A 69 1.22 9.57 -7.64
N THR A 70 1.12 9.44 -8.97
CA THR A 70 2.23 8.89 -9.78
C THR A 70 3.53 9.64 -9.51
N ALA A 71 3.51 10.97 -9.52
CA ALA A 71 4.71 11.77 -9.25
C ALA A 71 5.28 11.51 -7.85
N GLN A 72 4.43 11.34 -6.84
CA GLN A 72 4.84 11.06 -5.46
C GLN A 72 5.36 9.64 -5.29
N PHE A 73 4.81 8.65 -6.01
CA PHE A 73 5.41 7.32 -6.12
C PHE A 73 6.82 7.42 -6.70
N GLU A 74 7.02 8.17 -7.79
CA GLU A 74 8.33 8.29 -8.43
C GLU A 74 9.37 8.96 -7.51
N GLN A 75 8.96 9.98 -6.74
CA GLN A 75 9.81 10.61 -5.73
C GLN A 75 10.23 9.62 -4.63
N ASP A 76 9.28 8.89 -4.05
CA ASP A 76 9.58 7.92 -3.00
C ASP A 76 10.41 6.74 -3.53
N LEU A 77 10.10 6.22 -4.71
CA LEU A 77 10.86 5.14 -5.34
C LEU A 77 12.29 5.57 -5.69
N GLN A 78 12.48 6.79 -6.21
CA GLN A 78 13.82 7.34 -6.43
C GLN A 78 14.60 7.49 -5.12
N PHE A 79 13.95 7.92 -4.05
CA PHE A 79 14.57 8.00 -2.73
C PHE A 79 15.01 6.62 -2.22
N TYR A 80 14.18 5.59 -2.37
CA TYR A 80 14.47 4.26 -1.82
C TYR A 80 15.34 3.36 -2.70
N LEU A 81 15.24 3.48 -4.02
CA LEU A 81 15.88 2.60 -5.00
C LEU A 81 17.02 3.30 -5.77
N GLY A 82 17.14 4.63 -5.66
CA GLY A 82 18.15 5.44 -6.35
C GLY A 82 17.70 5.91 -7.73
N ALA A 83 18.48 6.81 -8.36
CA ALA A 83 18.10 7.48 -9.61
C ALA A 83 17.83 6.55 -10.80
N GLY A 84 18.48 5.38 -10.85
CA GLY A 84 18.35 4.40 -11.94
C GLY A 84 17.20 3.39 -11.78
N TRP A 85 16.28 3.62 -10.84
CA TRP A 85 15.24 2.65 -10.50
C TRP A 85 14.26 2.42 -11.65
N LYS A 86 13.96 3.47 -12.42
CA LYS A 86 12.93 3.45 -13.46
C LYS A 86 13.40 2.64 -14.68
N GLU A 87 14.69 2.70 -15.01
CA GLU A 87 15.32 1.94 -16.08
C GLU A 87 15.39 0.44 -15.76
N GLN A 88 15.46 0.10 -14.48
CA GLN A 88 15.50 -1.29 -13.99
C GLN A 88 14.12 -1.84 -13.66
N HIS A 89 13.10 -0.99 -13.67
CA HIS A 89 11.75 -1.37 -13.29
C HIS A 89 11.11 -2.26 -14.37
N THR A 90 10.66 -3.43 -13.96
CA THR A 90 9.80 -4.29 -14.76
C THR A 90 8.68 -4.78 -13.86
N PRO A 91 7.41 -4.52 -14.20
CA PRO A 91 6.28 -4.98 -13.39
C PRO A 91 6.31 -6.50 -13.26
N LYS A 92 6.10 -7.00 -12.04
CA LYS A 92 6.00 -8.44 -11.76
C LYS A 92 4.85 -9.08 -12.56
N PRO A 93 4.91 -10.39 -12.85
CA PRO A 93 3.84 -11.09 -13.55
C PRO A 93 2.44 -10.82 -12.97
N GLU A 94 2.31 -10.77 -11.65
CA GLU A 94 1.05 -10.51 -10.95
C GLU A 94 0.58 -9.06 -11.11
N VAL A 95 1.50 -8.09 -11.18
CA VAL A 95 1.18 -6.69 -11.47
C VAL A 95 0.76 -6.55 -12.93
N ARG A 96 1.42 -7.25 -13.87
CA ARG A 96 0.98 -7.28 -15.28
C ARG A 96 -0.41 -7.88 -15.44
N ALA A 97 -0.69 -8.99 -14.76
CA ALA A 97 -2.02 -9.60 -14.76
C ALA A 97 -3.09 -8.66 -14.20
N TYR A 98 -2.75 -7.84 -13.19
CA TYR A 98 -3.61 -6.77 -12.70
C TYR A 98 -3.89 -5.74 -13.81
N LEU A 99 -2.83 -5.21 -14.45
CA LEU A 99 -2.96 -4.22 -15.52
C LEU A 99 -3.74 -4.76 -16.74
N GLU A 100 -3.54 -6.02 -17.09
CA GLU A 100 -4.29 -6.72 -18.14
C GLU A 100 -5.79 -6.80 -17.80
N HIS A 101 -6.12 -7.10 -16.54
CA HIS A 101 -7.52 -7.08 -16.07
C HIS A 101 -8.11 -5.67 -16.17
N LEU A 102 -7.38 -4.63 -15.73
CA LEU A 102 -7.83 -3.24 -15.84
C LEU A 102 -8.08 -2.84 -17.30
N HIS A 103 -7.16 -3.20 -18.20
CA HIS A 103 -7.31 -2.92 -19.62
C HIS A 103 -8.52 -3.64 -20.24
N ARG A 104 -8.75 -4.90 -19.85
CA ARG A 104 -9.92 -5.66 -20.32
C ARG A 104 -11.23 -5.03 -19.86
N ILE A 105 -11.38 -4.74 -18.57
CA ILE A 105 -12.63 -4.16 -18.06
C ILE A 105 -12.85 -2.74 -18.58
N GLU A 106 -11.78 -1.99 -18.85
CA GLU A 106 -11.87 -0.69 -19.51
C GLU A 106 -12.49 -0.82 -20.90
N GLY A 107 -12.03 -1.78 -21.70
CA GLY A 107 -12.57 -2.06 -23.03
C GLY A 107 -14.02 -2.54 -23.02
N GLU A 108 -14.46 -3.18 -21.94
CA GLU A 108 -15.85 -3.62 -21.75
C GLU A 108 -16.75 -2.48 -21.26
N ASN A 109 -16.33 -1.78 -20.22
CA ASN A 109 -17.02 -0.65 -19.62
C ASN A 109 -16.06 0.15 -18.73
N ALA A 110 -15.53 1.26 -19.25
CA ALA A 110 -14.59 2.14 -18.55
C ALA A 110 -15.07 2.62 -17.16
N ASN A 111 -16.38 2.68 -16.92
CA ASN A 111 -16.93 3.06 -15.61
C ASN A 111 -16.54 2.09 -14.48
N LEU A 112 -16.21 0.84 -14.80
CA LEU A 112 -15.78 -0.16 -13.81
C LEU A 112 -14.45 0.22 -13.14
N LEU A 113 -13.61 1.03 -13.79
CA LEU A 113 -12.37 1.55 -13.21
C LEU A 113 -12.61 2.41 -11.97
N LEU A 114 -13.81 3.00 -11.83
CA LEU A 114 -14.15 3.80 -10.65
C LEU A 114 -14.17 2.95 -9.35
N ALA A 115 -14.43 1.64 -9.44
CA ALA A 115 -14.31 0.75 -8.28
C ALA A 115 -12.85 0.66 -7.79
N TYR A 116 -11.89 0.62 -8.72
CA TYR A 116 -10.46 0.58 -8.42
C TYR A 116 -9.97 1.90 -7.84
N VAL A 117 -10.38 3.02 -8.45
CA VAL A 117 -10.12 4.36 -7.92
C VAL A 117 -10.66 4.48 -6.49
N TYR A 118 -11.92 4.10 -6.27
CA TYR A 118 -12.52 4.19 -4.93
C TYR A 118 -11.68 3.44 -3.89
N HIS A 119 -11.43 2.14 -4.08
CA HIS A 119 -10.78 1.33 -3.05
C HIS A 119 -9.30 1.64 -2.86
N LEU A 120 -8.54 1.90 -3.93
CA LEU A 120 -7.10 2.19 -3.84
C LEU A 120 -6.84 3.55 -3.19
N TYR A 121 -7.55 4.60 -3.60
CA TYR A 121 -7.36 5.93 -3.02
C TYR A 121 -7.98 6.04 -1.62
N MET A 122 -9.13 5.41 -1.35
CA MET A 122 -9.64 5.33 0.03
C MET A 122 -8.68 4.58 0.96
N GLY A 123 -8.06 3.50 0.46
CA GLY A 123 -7.01 2.75 1.14
C GLY A 123 -5.80 3.61 1.45
N LEU A 124 -5.29 4.36 0.47
CA LEU A 124 -4.17 5.29 0.64
C LEU A 124 -4.47 6.39 1.68
N LEU A 125 -5.65 7.03 1.57
CA LEU A 125 -6.10 8.11 2.44
C LEU A 125 -6.51 7.64 3.86
N SER A 126 -6.47 6.33 4.11
CA SER A 126 -6.83 5.72 5.39
C SER A 126 -5.70 4.83 5.91
N GLY A 127 -5.59 3.60 5.38
CA GLY A 127 -4.53 2.65 5.75
C GLY A 127 -3.14 3.19 5.46
N GLY A 128 -2.92 3.79 4.29
CA GLY A 128 -1.61 4.37 3.91
C GLY A 128 -1.10 5.39 4.92
N GLN A 129 -1.97 6.27 5.40
CA GLN A 129 -1.65 7.25 6.46
C GLN A 129 -1.23 6.58 7.78
N ILE A 130 -1.91 5.49 8.17
CA ILE A 130 -1.56 4.74 9.38
C ILE A 130 -0.21 4.02 9.20
N LEU A 131 0.01 3.40 8.04
CA LEU A 131 1.26 2.73 7.70
C LEU A 131 2.44 3.69 7.77
N GLN A 132 2.31 4.89 7.17
CA GLN A 132 3.36 5.89 7.20
C GLN A 132 3.67 6.35 8.62
N LYS A 133 2.64 6.63 9.44
CA LYS A 133 2.83 7.01 10.86
C LYS A 133 3.59 5.94 11.64
N ARG A 134 3.24 4.66 11.45
CA ARG A 134 3.94 3.53 12.10
C ARG A 134 5.39 3.41 11.62
N ARG A 135 5.63 3.59 10.32
CA ARG A 135 6.98 3.61 9.75
C ARG A 135 7.83 4.73 10.33
N ALA A 136 7.31 5.95 10.37
CA ALA A 136 8.00 7.10 10.92
C ALA A 136 8.35 6.89 12.41
N LEU A 137 7.43 6.33 13.19
CA LEU A 137 7.69 5.99 14.59
C LEU A 137 8.79 4.92 14.73
N GLY A 138 8.72 3.84 13.95
CA GLY A 138 9.74 2.79 13.96
C GLY A 138 11.13 3.29 13.57
N GLN A 139 11.21 4.19 12.58
CA GLN A 139 12.48 4.81 12.18
C GLN A 139 13.08 5.69 13.28
N ARG A 140 12.25 6.45 14.02
CA ARG A 140 12.71 7.28 15.16
C ARG A 140 13.24 6.46 16.33
N MET A 141 12.65 5.29 16.58
CA MET A 141 13.09 4.38 17.65
C MET A 141 14.38 3.64 17.33
N ASN A 142 14.81 3.62 16.06
CA ASN A 142 16.03 2.96 15.65
C ASN A 142 17.24 3.89 15.85
N LEU A 143 17.79 3.88 17.08
CA LEU A 143 18.88 4.74 17.57
C LEU A 143 20.17 4.72 16.71
N LEU A 144 20.32 3.75 15.80
CA LEU A 144 21.47 3.62 14.89
C LEU A 144 21.32 4.42 13.59
N ARG A 145 20.12 4.86 13.21
CA ARG A 145 19.93 5.77 12.07
C ARG A 145 20.03 7.20 12.60
N ARG A 146 21.16 7.86 12.32
CA ARG A 146 21.35 9.29 12.59
C ARG A 146 20.14 10.09 12.12
N ALA A 147 19.65 10.94 13.01
CA ALA A 147 18.57 11.88 12.77
C ALA A 147 18.88 12.76 11.56
N GLY A 148 18.22 12.47 10.44
CA GLY A 148 17.93 13.42 9.39
C GLY A 148 16.40 13.54 9.33
N ALA A 149 15.86 14.65 9.82
CA ALA A 149 14.43 14.95 9.75
C ALA A 149 14.06 15.45 8.35
N SER A 150 14.40 14.69 7.31
CA SER A 150 13.90 14.97 5.97
C SER A 150 12.53 14.30 5.80
N HIS A 151 11.58 14.98 5.16
CA HIS A 151 10.30 14.40 4.73
C HIS A 151 10.47 13.43 3.54
N GLU A 152 11.70 13.06 3.22
CA GLU A 152 12.05 12.23 2.08
C GLU A 152 11.57 10.79 2.27
N GLY A 153 11.01 10.21 1.20
CA GLY A 153 10.45 8.85 1.23
C GLY A 153 9.07 8.74 1.87
N ALA A 154 8.33 9.84 1.97
CA ALA A 154 6.95 9.91 2.47
C ALA A 154 5.98 10.63 1.52
N ALA A 155 6.44 11.07 0.34
CA ALA A 155 5.71 11.92 -0.58
C ALA A 155 4.34 11.32 -0.97
N LEU A 156 4.27 10.00 -1.12
CA LEU A 156 3.04 9.30 -1.49
C LEU A 156 1.88 9.57 -0.52
N THR A 157 2.21 9.75 0.75
CA THR A 157 1.22 9.96 1.83
C THR A 157 1.12 11.41 2.29
N THR A 158 1.89 12.32 1.70
CA THR A 158 1.87 13.75 2.02
C THR A 158 0.92 14.49 1.09
N PHE A 159 0.00 15.26 1.69
CA PHE A 159 -0.95 16.12 0.99
C PHE A 159 -0.83 17.51 1.62
N GLU A 160 -0.09 18.41 0.97
CA GLU A 160 0.29 19.71 1.54
C GLU A 160 -0.88 20.70 1.54
N ASP A 161 -1.63 20.73 0.44
CA ASP A 161 -2.66 21.75 0.21
C ASP A 161 -4.09 21.28 0.54
N GLN A 162 -4.27 20.03 0.97
CA GLN A 162 -5.61 19.45 1.11
C GLN A 162 -5.77 18.56 2.34
N SER A 163 -6.93 18.68 2.98
CA SER A 163 -7.30 17.80 4.09
C SER A 163 -7.60 16.39 3.59
N ILE A 164 -6.98 15.39 4.22
CA ILE A 164 -7.31 13.97 4.02
C ILE A 164 -8.81 13.70 4.22
N PHE A 165 -9.46 14.43 5.14
CA PHE A 165 -10.90 14.30 5.34
C PHE A 165 -11.68 14.76 4.10
N GLU A 166 -11.35 15.94 3.57
CA GLU A 166 -12.02 16.53 2.40
C GLU A 166 -11.82 15.67 1.16
N LEU A 167 -10.59 15.18 0.93
CA LEU A 167 -10.27 14.25 -0.15
C LEU A 167 -11.15 12.99 -0.11
N LYS A 168 -11.31 12.38 1.07
CA LYS A 168 -12.19 11.21 1.24
C LYS A 168 -13.66 11.55 1.03
N GLN A 169 -14.12 12.74 1.44
CA GLN A 169 -15.51 13.16 1.20
C GLN A 169 -15.76 13.41 -0.27
N ARG A 170 -14.84 14.08 -0.98
CA ARG A 170 -14.93 14.31 -2.42
C ARG A 170 -14.99 12.99 -3.19
N LEU A 171 -14.12 12.04 -2.87
CA LEU A 171 -14.13 10.73 -3.54
C LEU A 171 -15.43 9.94 -3.28
N ARG A 172 -15.97 9.97 -2.05
CA ARG A 172 -17.30 9.37 -1.77
C ARG A 172 -18.40 10.04 -2.57
N LYS A 173 -18.42 11.38 -2.61
CA LYS A 173 -19.40 12.15 -3.36
C LYS A 173 -19.40 11.79 -4.85
N VAL A 174 -18.23 11.73 -5.48
CA VAL A 174 -18.08 11.28 -6.87
C VAL A 174 -18.70 9.90 -7.09
N VAL A 175 -18.39 8.94 -6.22
CA VAL A 175 -18.92 7.57 -6.31
C VAL A 175 -20.43 7.51 -6.05
N ASP A 176 -20.94 8.29 -5.10
CA ASP A 176 -22.37 8.32 -4.76
C ASP A 176 -23.20 8.99 -5.87
N GLU A 177 -22.73 10.10 -6.44
CA GLU A 177 -23.37 10.80 -7.56
C GLU A 177 -23.33 9.98 -8.86
N PHE A 178 -22.25 9.25 -9.08
CA PHE A 178 -22.18 8.29 -10.17
C PHE A 178 -23.12 7.11 -9.93
N GLY A 179 -23.07 6.54 -8.74
CA GLY A 179 -23.89 5.40 -8.33
C GLY A 179 -25.40 5.67 -8.36
N ALA A 180 -25.84 6.90 -8.22
CA ALA A 180 -27.25 7.29 -8.36
C ALA A 180 -27.78 7.17 -9.80
N ARG A 181 -26.89 7.09 -10.81
CA ARG A 181 -27.22 7.05 -12.25
C ARG A 181 -26.96 5.69 -12.89
N LEU A 182 -26.48 4.72 -12.12
CA LEU A 182 -26.15 3.38 -12.61
C LEU A 182 -27.40 2.53 -12.80
N ASP A 183 -27.43 1.80 -13.91
CA ASP A 183 -28.28 0.63 -14.09
C ASP A 183 -27.85 -0.51 -13.14
N ASP A 184 -28.75 -1.47 -12.92
CA ASP A 184 -28.54 -2.55 -11.96
C ASP A 184 -27.42 -3.52 -12.39
N GLU A 185 -27.22 -3.72 -13.69
CA GLU A 185 -26.15 -4.60 -14.21
C GLU A 185 -24.78 -3.99 -13.91
N THR A 186 -24.56 -2.74 -14.30
CA THR A 186 -23.32 -2.01 -14.04
C THR A 186 -23.07 -1.87 -12.54
N ARG A 187 -24.12 -1.60 -11.75
CA ARG A 187 -24.03 -1.55 -10.28
C ARG A 187 -23.50 -2.87 -9.72
N GLN A 188 -24.09 -4.00 -10.13
CA GLN A 188 -23.66 -5.32 -9.67
C GLN A 188 -22.23 -5.62 -10.11
N ARG A 189 -21.87 -5.35 -11.37
CA ARG A 189 -20.50 -5.50 -11.88
C ARG A 189 -19.49 -4.68 -11.08
N MET A 190 -19.81 -3.45 -10.69
CA MET A 190 -18.92 -2.64 -9.85
C MET A 190 -18.76 -3.18 -8.41
N LEU A 191 -19.77 -3.84 -7.85
CA LEU A 191 -19.67 -4.53 -6.56
C LEU A 191 -18.78 -5.78 -6.67
N ASP A 192 -18.83 -6.48 -7.80
CA ASP A 192 -17.98 -7.65 -8.06
C ASP A 192 -16.54 -7.22 -8.33
N GLU A 193 -16.34 -6.19 -9.15
CA GLU A 193 -15.02 -5.57 -9.37
C GLU A 193 -14.44 -4.99 -8.08
N SER A 194 -15.28 -4.47 -7.18
CA SER A 194 -14.83 -4.04 -5.85
C SER A 194 -14.22 -5.17 -5.04
N ARG A 195 -14.77 -6.39 -5.11
CA ARG A 195 -14.14 -7.56 -4.47
C ARG A 195 -12.87 -7.95 -5.21
N LYS A 196 -12.90 -7.89 -6.55
CA LYS A 196 -11.75 -8.20 -7.40
C LYS A 196 -10.54 -7.31 -7.12
N VAL A 197 -10.75 -6.01 -6.84
CA VAL A 197 -9.70 -5.08 -6.40
C VAL A 197 -8.91 -5.68 -5.24
N PHE A 198 -9.58 -6.17 -4.20
CA PHE A 198 -8.89 -6.74 -3.04
C PHE A 198 -8.25 -8.10 -3.36
N GLU A 199 -8.83 -8.93 -4.21
CA GLU A 199 -8.18 -10.17 -4.66
C GLU A 199 -6.86 -9.89 -5.38
N LEU A 200 -6.87 -8.94 -6.32
CA LEU A 200 -5.70 -8.53 -7.09
C LEU A 200 -4.66 -7.85 -6.20
N ASN A 201 -5.09 -6.91 -5.33
CA ASN A 201 -4.22 -6.28 -4.33
C ASN A 201 -3.54 -7.34 -3.44
N ASN A 202 -4.30 -8.31 -2.92
CA ASN A 202 -3.75 -9.37 -2.09
C ASN A 202 -2.77 -10.24 -2.86
N THR A 203 -3.02 -10.48 -4.14
CA THR A 203 -2.12 -11.24 -5.01
C THR A 203 -0.78 -10.52 -5.14
N ILE A 204 -0.77 -9.23 -5.51
CA ILE A 204 0.48 -8.47 -5.65
C ILE A 204 1.18 -8.25 -4.29
N ILE A 205 0.46 -8.04 -3.19
CA ILE A 205 1.03 -7.88 -1.84
C ILE A 205 1.79 -9.15 -1.41
N ARG A 206 1.28 -10.34 -1.75
CA ARG A 206 1.97 -11.60 -1.41
C ARG A 206 3.36 -11.68 -2.05
N THR A 207 3.54 -11.10 -3.24
CA THR A 207 4.80 -11.11 -3.99
C THR A 207 5.90 -10.24 -3.38
N VAL A 208 5.58 -9.36 -2.42
CA VAL A 208 6.56 -8.50 -1.76
C VAL A 208 7.62 -9.36 -1.06
N GLN A 209 8.83 -9.36 -1.62
CA GLN A 209 9.97 -10.12 -1.13
C GLN A 209 10.72 -9.37 0.01
N GLY A 210 11.64 -10.05 0.69
CA GLY A 210 12.47 -9.48 1.75
C GLY A 210 12.00 -9.74 3.18
N VAL A 211 10.81 -10.32 3.35
CA VAL A 211 10.32 -10.86 4.63
C VAL A 211 11.23 -11.98 5.16
N GLU A 212 11.67 -12.89 4.29
CA GLU A 212 12.51 -14.04 4.67
C GLU A 212 13.95 -13.65 5.04
N ARG A 213 14.53 -12.61 4.41
CA ARG A 213 15.91 -12.19 4.67
C ARG A 213 16.07 -11.45 6.00
N ALA A 214 15.02 -10.76 6.45
CA ALA A 214 14.98 -10.15 7.78
C ALA A 214 15.06 -11.21 8.91
N ASN A 215 14.43 -12.38 8.70
CA ASN A 215 14.50 -13.49 9.65
C ASN A 215 15.95 -13.93 9.91
N ILE A 216 16.79 -14.02 8.86
CA ILE A 216 18.18 -14.46 9.01
C ILE A 216 19.00 -13.48 9.86
N ARG A 217 18.79 -12.15 9.72
CA ARG A 217 19.52 -11.17 10.54
C ARG A 217 19.11 -11.26 12.01
N ILE A 218 17.81 -11.31 12.29
CA ILE A 218 17.30 -11.41 13.65
C ILE A 218 17.75 -12.72 14.31
N ILE A 219 17.63 -13.85 13.59
CA ILE A 219 18.11 -15.17 14.06
C ILE A 219 19.63 -15.14 14.32
N LYS A 220 20.42 -14.50 13.45
CA LYS A 220 21.86 -14.31 13.67
C LYS A 220 22.15 -13.49 14.93
N TYR A 221 21.43 -12.38 15.17
CA TYR A 221 21.62 -11.58 16.38
C TYR A 221 21.23 -12.34 17.65
N ILE A 222 20.13 -13.09 17.62
CA ILE A 222 19.73 -13.95 18.74
C ILE A 222 20.78 -15.04 18.98
N ALA A 223 21.26 -15.70 17.93
CA ALA A 223 22.30 -16.73 18.04
C ALA A 223 23.62 -16.16 18.60
N VAL A 224 24.04 -14.97 18.17
CA VAL A 224 25.21 -14.27 18.71
C VAL A 224 25.00 -13.87 20.17
N ALA A 225 23.82 -13.40 20.55
CA ALA A 225 23.50 -13.05 21.94
C ALA A 225 23.51 -14.30 22.85
N ILE A 226 22.93 -15.42 22.38
CA ILE A 226 22.98 -16.70 23.09
C ILE A 226 24.43 -17.19 23.23
N MET A 227 25.22 -17.15 22.15
CA MET A 227 26.65 -17.49 22.18
C MET A 227 27.43 -16.62 23.16
N ALA A 228 27.22 -15.30 23.15
CA ALA A 228 27.87 -14.37 24.07
C ALA A 228 27.49 -14.65 25.53
N PHE A 229 26.21 -14.95 25.80
CA PHE A 229 25.74 -15.34 27.12
C PHE A 229 26.37 -16.66 27.59
N LEU A 230 26.46 -17.66 26.73
CA LEU A 230 27.11 -18.94 27.04
C LEU A 230 28.62 -18.79 27.29
N VAL A 231 29.31 -17.97 26.50
CA VAL A 231 30.73 -17.66 26.70
C VAL A 231 30.94 -16.92 28.03
N MET A 232 30.09 -15.94 28.34
CA MET A 232 30.14 -15.23 29.62
C MET A 232 29.93 -16.21 30.80
N GLN A 233 28.92 -17.07 30.74
CA GLN A 233 28.67 -18.11 31.73
C GLN A 233 29.89 -19.04 31.91
N TYR A 234 30.52 -19.45 30.81
CA TYR A 234 31.73 -20.26 30.84
C TYR A 234 32.89 -19.53 31.50
N LEU A 235 33.14 -18.27 31.15
CA LEU A 235 34.25 -17.48 31.70
C LEU A 235 34.09 -17.22 33.20
N VAL A 236 32.86 -16.96 33.67
CA VAL A 236 32.53 -16.83 35.10
C VAL A 236 32.76 -18.15 35.83
N ARG A 237 32.27 -19.29 35.30
CA ARG A 237 32.49 -20.62 35.91
C ARG A 237 33.95 -21.06 35.91
N SER A 238 34.75 -20.58 34.96
CA SER A 238 36.17 -20.90 34.82
C SER A 238 37.09 -20.05 35.70
N GLY A 239 36.55 -19.08 36.45
CA GLY A 239 37.32 -18.15 37.27
C GLY A 239 38.21 -17.19 36.47
N LYS A 240 37.92 -16.98 35.18
CA LYS A 240 38.70 -16.12 34.27
C LYS A 240 38.25 -14.66 34.27
N ILE A 241 37.09 -14.38 34.87
CA ILE A 241 36.53 -13.04 35.05
C ILE A 241 35.92 -13.01 36.47
N LEU A 242 36.27 -11.99 37.26
CA LEU A 242 35.71 -11.70 38.59
C LEU A 242 34.41 -10.90 38.44
#